data_AF-A0AAN0LY47-F1
#
_entry.id   AF-A0AAN0LY47-F1
#
_cell.length_a   1.000
_cell.length_b   1.000
_cell.length_c   1.000
_cell.angle_alpha   90.00
_cell.angle_beta   90.00
_cell.angle_gamma   90.00
#
_symmetry.space_group_name_H-M   'P 1'
#
loop_
_entity.id
_entity.type
_entity.pdbx_description
1 polymer ?
#
loop_
_entity_poly.entity_id
_entity_poly.type
_entity_poly.pdbx_seq_one_letter_code
_entity_poly.pdbx_strand_id
1 'polypeptide(L)'
;MAFVYRKDNPDIVIFKEQFDLMGRGNGKDGYLIPLALFMLTPMYGVSNYNVDIVATSEEQAINSFDVAYNMLEENKKVMRKLFYWNKTEIICKQTKSKMRFNTSNAKTKDGKQTGMIIFNELHAYEDYKQINVFSSGLGKIKHARTWTITTNGVVRDGPLDEKISTKRAF
;
A
#
# COMPACT_ATOMS: atom_id res chain seq x y z
N MET A 1 8.20 10.85 -0.83
CA MET A 1 9.47 10.70 -0.08
C MET A 1 9.25 9.74 1.08
N ALA A 2 9.81 8.52 1.06
CA ALA A 2 9.37 7.42 1.92
C ALA A 2 10.08 7.31 3.29
N PHE A 3 11.33 7.77 3.43
CA PHE A 3 12.17 7.54 4.61
C PHE A 3 12.52 8.84 5.35
N VAL A 4 11.51 9.67 5.57
CA VAL A 4 11.69 10.97 6.25
C VAL A 4 11.07 10.89 7.62
N TYR A 5 11.91 11.09 8.62
CA TYR A 5 11.54 10.97 10.03
C TYR A 5 11.84 12.27 10.76
N ARG A 6 11.08 12.54 11.82
CA ARG A 6 11.31 13.71 12.67
C ARG A 6 12.70 13.60 13.31
N LYS A 7 13.48 14.69 13.27
CA LYS A 7 14.87 14.70 13.78
C LYS A 7 14.94 14.39 15.27
N ASP A 8 13.98 14.89 16.04
CA ASP A 8 13.85 14.74 17.49
C ASP A 8 13.14 13.46 17.91
N ASN A 9 12.38 12.83 17.00
CA ASN A 9 11.77 11.52 17.25
C ASN A 9 11.72 10.70 15.95
N PRO A 10 12.71 9.82 15.71
CA PRO A 10 12.78 8.98 14.52
C PRO A 10 11.61 7.99 14.37
N ASP A 11 10.79 7.80 15.39
CA ASP A 11 9.61 6.92 15.33
C ASP A 11 8.41 7.59 14.66
N ILE A 12 8.55 8.88 14.34
CA ILE A 12 7.53 9.68 13.67
C ILE A 12 7.95 9.90 12.23
N VAL A 13 7.25 9.22 11.32
CA VAL A 13 7.32 9.47 9.88
C VAL A 13 6.69 10.84 9.60
N ILE A 14 7.39 11.69 8.86
CA ILE A 14 6.92 13.03 8.48
C ILE A 14 5.82 12.92 7.42
N PHE A 15 6.04 12.14 6.36
CA PHE A 15 5.08 11.94 5.27
C PHE A 15 4.30 10.64 5.47
N LYS A 16 3.28 10.72 6.35
CA LYS A 16 2.38 9.58 6.61
C LYS A 16 1.41 9.32 5.47
N GLU A 17 1.04 10.35 4.72
CA GLU A 17 0.19 10.23 3.55
C GLU A 17 0.97 10.65 2.30
N GLN A 18 1.08 9.76 1.34
CA GLN A 18 1.65 10.03 0.03
C GLN A 18 0.56 9.86 -1.03
N PHE A 19 0.57 10.73 -2.04
CA PHE A 19 -0.39 10.66 -3.14
C PHE A 19 0.32 11.05 -4.41
N ASP A 20 0.33 10.10 -5.35
CA ASP A 20 0.98 10.20 -6.63
C ASP A 20 -0.07 10.10 -7.74
N LEU A 21 -0.28 11.22 -8.44
CA LEU A 21 -1.08 11.30 -9.65
C LEU A 21 -0.15 11.18 -10.85
N MET A 22 -0.23 10.07 -11.58
CA MET A 22 0.66 9.78 -12.72
C MET A 22 -0.14 9.40 -13.98
N GLY A 23 0.43 9.59 -15.17
CA GLY A 23 -0.16 9.10 -16.41
C GLY A 23 -0.27 7.57 -16.46
N ARG A 24 -1.23 7.04 -17.23
CA ARG A 24 -1.39 5.59 -17.43
C ARG A 24 -0.17 5.03 -18.16
N GLY A 25 0.29 3.85 -17.77
CA GLY A 25 1.46 3.19 -18.38
C GLY A 25 2.82 3.67 -17.85
N ASN A 26 2.85 4.55 -16.84
CA ASN A 26 4.10 5.09 -16.30
C ASN A 26 4.82 4.18 -15.28
N GLY A 27 4.43 2.90 -15.17
CA GLY A 27 5.09 1.94 -14.27
C GLY A 27 4.91 2.21 -12.77
N LYS A 28 3.82 2.86 -12.35
CA LYS A 28 3.59 3.24 -10.94
C LYS A 28 3.64 2.06 -9.96
N ASP A 29 3.03 0.93 -10.32
CA ASP A 29 3.08 -0.29 -9.50
C ASP A 29 4.51 -0.86 -9.44
N GLY A 30 5.27 -0.71 -10.53
CA GLY A 30 6.64 -1.21 -10.66
C GLY A 30 7.65 -0.58 -9.69
N TYR A 31 7.42 0.63 -9.18
CA TYR A 31 8.26 1.20 -8.12
C TYR A 31 7.65 1.03 -6.72
N LEU A 32 6.33 1.19 -6.59
CA LEU A 32 5.67 1.21 -5.28
C LEU A 32 5.65 -0.18 -4.64
N ILE A 33 5.38 -1.21 -5.43
CA ILE A 33 5.25 -2.58 -4.92
C ILE A 33 6.59 -3.13 -4.41
N PRO A 34 7.74 -2.95 -5.10
CA PRO A 34 9.05 -3.28 -4.53
C PRO A 34 9.37 -2.52 -3.23
N LEU A 35 9.02 -1.24 -3.16
CA LEU A 35 9.18 -0.46 -1.93
C LEU A 35 8.33 -1.05 -0.78
N ALA A 36 7.08 -1.41 -1.06
CA ALA A 36 6.21 -2.03 -0.08
C ALA A 36 6.72 -3.40 0.37
N LEU A 37 7.30 -4.18 -0.55
CA LEU A 37 7.94 -5.46 -0.23
C LEU A 37 9.16 -5.27 0.67
N PHE A 38 9.98 -4.24 0.43
CA PHE A 38 11.09 -3.86 1.31
C PHE A 38 10.61 -3.55 2.74
N MET A 39 9.49 -2.85 2.89
CA MET A 39 8.93 -2.51 4.21
C MET A 39 8.54 -3.74 5.04
N LEU A 40 8.32 -4.91 4.42
CA LEU A 40 8.08 -6.16 5.15
C LEU A 40 9.34 -6.72 5.81
N THR A 41 10.53 -6.33 5.34
CA THR A 41 11.79 -7.01 5.66
C THR A 41 12.39 -6.58 7.00
N PRO A 42 13.30 -7.38 7.59
CA PRO A 42 14.07 -6.98 8.77
C PRO A 42 14.90 -5.72 8.54
N MET A 43 15.26 -5.41 7.29
CA MET A 43 16.02 -4.20 6.94
C MET A 43 15.23 -2.91 7.22
N TYR A 44 13.90 -2.96 7.15
CA TYR A 44 13.07 -1.84 7.56
C TYR A 44 12.94 -1.75 9.10
N GLY A 45 13.08 -2.87 9.81
CA GLY A 45 13.19 -2.91 11.27
C GLY A 45 11.86 -2.87 12.05
N VAL A 46 10.70 -2.99 11.38
CA VAL A 46 9.39 -3.04 12.05
C VAL A 46 8.74 -4.42 11.85
N SER A 47 8.52 -5.13 12.96
CA SER A 47 7.81 -6.42 12.97
C SER A 47 6.31 -6.24 12.76
N ASN A 48 5.66 -7.26 12.18
CA ASN A 48 4.22 -7.27 11.87
C ASN A 48 3.76 -6.07 11.02
N TYR A 49 4.66 -5.50 10.23
CA TYR A 49 4.37 -4.37 9.34
C TYR A 49 3.61 -4.85 8.11
N ASN A 50 2.31 -5.09 8.27
CA ASN A 50 1.49 -5.60 7.18
C ASN A 50 1.20 -4.51 6.14
N VAL A 51 1.23 -4.89 4.86
CA VAL A 51 0.87 -4.07 3.70
C VAL A 51 -0.45 -4.56 3.14
N ASP A 52 -1.41 -3.65 3.01
CA ASP A 52 -2.70 -3.88 2.36
C ASP A 52 -2.78 -3.14 1.03
N ILE A 53 -2.84 -3.88 -0.07
CA ILE A 53 -3.14 -3.33 -1.39
C ILE A 53 -4.67 -3.31 -1.55
N VAL A 54 -5.23 -2.16 -1.89
CA VAL A 54 -6.66 -1.94 -2.02
C VAL A 54 -6.94 -1.31 -3.38
N ALA A 55 -7.87 -1.89 -4.13
CA ALA A 55 -8.41 -1.33 -5.35
C ALA A 55 -9.92 -1.64 -5.44
N THR A 56 -10.63 -0.92 -6.29
CA THR A 56 -12.06 -1.17 -6.53
C THR A 56 -12.30 -2.45 -7.32
N SER A 57 -11.44 -2.74 -8.31
CA SER A 57 -11.44 -3.98 -9.08
C SER A 57 -10.53 -5.05 -8.45
N GLU A 58 -11.04 -6.28 -8.35
CA GLU A 58 -10.26 -7.44 -7.92
C GLU A 58 -9.06 -7.70 -8.81
N GLU A 59 -9.26 -7.63 -10.12
CA GLU A 59 -8.21 -7.82 -11.11
C GLU A 59 -7.09 -6.79 -10.91
N GLN A 60 -7.42 -5.52 -10.65
CA GLN A 60 -6.42 -4.48 -10.39
C GLN A 60 -5.64 -4.76 -9.09
N ALA A 61 -6.33 -5.18 -8.04
CA ALA A 61 -5.68 -5.51 -6.77
C ALA A 61 -4.73 -6.71 -6.91
N ILE A 62 -5.14 -7.74 -7.66
CA ILE A 62 -4.32 -8.92 -7.98
C ILE A 62 -3.13 -8.52 -8.85
N ASN A 63 -3.33 -7.73 -9.91
CA ASN A 63 -2.25 -7.30 -10.80
C ASN A 63 -1.15 -6.57 -10.04
N SER A 64 -1.50 -5.67 -9.11
CA SER A 64 -0.51 -5.00 -8.25
C SER A 64 0.21 -5.98 -7.32
N PHE A 65 -0.48 -6.96 -6.77
CA PHE A 65 0.13 -8.02 -5.94
C PHE A 65 1.08 -8.91 -6.76
N ASP A 66 0.69 -9.24 -7.99
CA ASP A 66 1.45 -10.08 -8.90
C ASP A 66 2.80 -9.47 -9.28
N VAL A 67 2.94 -8.13 -9.24
CA VAL A 67 4.25 -7.46 -9.37
C VAL A 67 5.23 -7.96 -8.30
N ALA A 68 4.80 -8.06 -7.05
CA ALA A 68 5.64 -8.61 -5.98
C ALA A 68 5.84 -10.12 -6.13
N TYR A 69 4.77 -10.86 -6.45
CA TYR A 69 4.83 -12.31 -6.64
C TYR A 69 5.84 -12.71 -7.73
N ASN A 70 5.76 -12.06 -8.89
CA ASN A 70 6.64 -12.33 -10.03
C ASN A 70 8.09 -11.99 -9.70
N MET A 71 8.35 -10.86 -9.03
CA MET A 71 9.70 -10.51 -8.57
C MET A 71 10.28 -11.58 -7.62
N LEU A 72 9.46 -12.12 -6.72
CA LEU A 72 9.87 -13.18 -5.80
C LEU A 72 10.14 -14.50 -6.53
N GLU A 73 9.30 -14.88 -7.50
CA GLU A 73 9.48 -16.09 -8.31
C GLU A 73 10.74 -16.01 -9.20
N GLU A 74 10.97 -14.89 -9.87
CA GLU A 74 12.18 -14.66 -10.67
C GLU A 74 13.46 -14.81 -9.83
N ASN A 75 13.41 -14.40 -8.56
CA ASN A 75 14.53 -14.42 -7.63
C ASN A 75 14.43 -15.53 -6.57
N LYS A 76 13.65 -16.59 -6.84
CA LYS A 76 13.24 -17.62 -5.87
C LYS A 76 14.36 -18.23 -5.05
N LYS A 77 15.52 -18.49 -5.66
CA LYS A 77 16.67 -19.12 -4.98
C LYS A 77 17.13 -18.34 -3.76
N VAL A 78 17.13 -17.00 -3.86
CA VAL A 78 17.52 -16.08 -2.79
C VAL A 78 16.31 -15.74 -1.93
N MET A 79 15.20 -15.37 -2.56
CA MET A 79 14.03 -14.83 -1.86
C MET A 79 13.34 -15.84 -0.94
N ARG A 80 13.39 -17.14 -1.25
CA ARG A 80 12.84 -18.20 -0.37
C ARG A 80 13.47 -18.27 1.02
N LYS A 81 14.66 -17.68 1.21
CA LYS A 81 15.29 -17.59 2.53
C LYS A 81 14.57 -16.58 3.41
N LEU A 82 14.09 -15.47 2.82
CA LEU A 82 13.48 -14.34 3.52
C LEU A 82 11.95 -14.42 3.56
N PHE A 83 11.35 -14.90 2.47
CA PHE A 83 9.91 -14.90 2.27
C PHE A 83 9.33 -16.30 2.11
N TYR A 84 8.08 -16.44 2.54
CA TYR A 84 7.12 -17.42 2.04
C TYR A 84 6.11 -16.66 1.19
N TRP A 85 5.68 -17.21 0.05
CA TRP A 85 4.67 -16.58 -0.78
C TRP A 85 3.84 -17.62 -1.52
N ASN A 86 2.61 -17.22 -1.85
CA ASN A 86 1.68 -17.92 -2.72
C ASN A 86 0.85 -16.86 -3.48
N LYS A 87 -0.18 -17.28 -4.22
CA LYS A 87 -1.02 -16.37 -5.02
C LYS A 87 -1.94 -15.45 -4.21
N THR A 88 -1.99 -15.58 -2.88
CA THR A 88 -2.91 -14.81 -2.02
C THR A 88 -2.21 -14.02 -0.93
N GLU A 89 -1.02 -14.44 -0.49
CA GLU A 89 -0.23 -13.73 0.51
C GLU A 89 1.29 -13.89 0.29
N ILE A 90 2.03 -12.85 0.68
CA ILE A 90 3.48 -12.85 0.82
C ILE A 90 3.81 -12.57 2.28
N ILE A 91 4.65 -13.39 2.90
CA ILE A 91 5.02 -13.30 4.32
C ILE A 91 6.54 -13.24 4.46
N CYS A 92 7.05 -12.21 5.13
CA CYS A 92 8.43 -12.22 5.58
C CYS A 92 8.57 -13.14 6.81
N LYS A 93 9.44 -14.14 6.72
CA LYS A 93 9.55 -15.22 7.72
C LYS A 93 9.99 -14.72 9.09
N GLN A 94 10.85 -13.71 9.14
CA GLN A 94 11.45 -13.18 10.37
C GLN A 94 10.56 -12.15 11.06
N THR A 95 10.12 -11.12 10.32
CA THR A 95 9.29 -10.03 10.88
C THR A 95 7.82 -10.42 11.05
N LYS A 96 7.39 -11.51 10.42
CA LYS A 96 5.99 -11.95 10.29
C LYS A 96 5.07 -10.96 9.55
N SER A 97 5.66 -9.92 8.96
CA SER A 97 4.97 -8.95 8.12
C SER A 97 4.40 -9.61 6.87
N LYS A 98 3.17 -9.22 6.51
CA LYS A 98 2.44 -9.77 5.37
C LYS A 98 2.08 -8.72 4.35
N MET A 99 2.13 -9.05 3.07
CA MET A 99 1.49 -8.32 1.98
C MET A 99 0.30 -9.12 1.47
N ARG A 100 -0.83 -8.44 1.28
CA ARG A 100 -2.09 -9.00 0.79
C ARG A 100 -2.85 -7.98 -0.04
N PHE A 101 -3.65 -8.46 -0.98
CA PHE A 101 -4.57 -7.64 -1.74
C PHE A 101 -5.99 -7.74 -1.17
N ASN A 102 -6.76 -6.70 -1.43
CA ASN A 102 -8.10 -6.53 -0.89
C ASN A 102 -8.99 -5.86 -1.92
N THR A 103 -10.20 -6.39 -2.04
CA THR A 103 -11.25 -5.85 -2.90
C THR A 103 -12.31 -5.12 -2.08
N SER A 104 -13.25 -4.50 -2.79
CA SER A 104 -14.33 -3.61 -2.32
C SER A 104 -15.25 -4.19 -1.24
N ASN A 105 -15.22 -5.51 -0.98
CA ASN A 105 -16.00 -6.11 0.10
C ASN A 105 -15.42 -5.74 1.49
N ALA A 106 -15.97 -4.67 2.05
CA ALA A 106 -15.66 -4.07 3.34
C ALA A 106 -16.04 -4.92 4.57
N LYS A 107 -16.69 -6.09 4.38
CA LYS A 107 -17.44 -6.76 5.45
C LYS A 107 -16.64 -7.43 6.57
N THR A 108 -15.31 -7.51 6.54
CA THR A 108 -14.54 -8.19 7.62
C THR A 108 -13.11 -7.69 7.75
N LYS A 109 -12.90 -6.40 8.08
CA LYS A 109 -11.53 -5.84 8.23
C LYS A 109 -11.29 -5.05 9.52
N ASP A 110 -12.20 -5.12 10.48
CA ASP A 110 -11.94 -4.66 11.84
C ASP A 110 -10.83 -5.49 12.49
N GLY A 111 -9.78 -4.81 12.97
CA GLY A 111 -8.74 -5.42 13.80
C GLY A 111 -7.45 -5.83 13.08
N LYS A 112 -7.32 -5.62 11.76
CA LYS A 112 -6.05 -5.90 11.08
C LYS A 112 -4.98 -4.87 11.48
N GLN A 113 -3.87 -5.35 12.05
CA GLN A 113 -2.70 -4.53 12.34
C GLN A 113 -1.96 -4.20 11.03
N THR A 114 -2.18 -3.01 10.48
CA THR A 114 -1.62 -2.61 9.18
C THR A 114 -0.58 -1.51 9.38
N GLY A 115 0.60 -1.70 8.77
CA GLY A 115 1.68 -0.72 8.73
C GLY A 115 1.61 0.18 7.49
N MET A 116 1.14 -0.35 6.36
CA MET A 116 1.00 0.44 5.14
C MET A 116 -0.26 0.06 4.36
N ILE A 117 -1.00 1.07 3.91
CA ILE A 117 -2.14 0.89 3.01
C ILE A 117 -1.79 1.50 1.66
N ILE A 118 -2.00 0.75 0.59
CA ILE A 118 -1.85 1.21 -0.79
C ILE A 118 -3.24 1.29 -1.40
N PHE A 119 -3.71 2.49 -1.70
CA PHE A 119 -4.92 2.70 -2.48
C PHE A 119 -4.52 2.88 -3.95
N ASN A 120 -4.82 1.88 -4.79
CA ASN A 120 -4.55 1.93 -6.23
C ASN A 120 -5.80 2.32 -7.01
N GLU A 121 -5.59 3.07 -8.09
CA GLU A 121 -6.64 3.60 -8.97
C GLU A 121 -7.73 4.36 -8.22
N LEU A 122 -7.32 5.32 -7.38
CA LEU A 122 -8.25 6.15 -6.61
C LEU A 122 -9.34 6.80 -7.46
N HIS A 123 -9.05 7.12 -8.72
CA HIS A 123 -10.02 7.67 -9.67
C HIS A 123 -11.26 6.79 -9.89
N ALA A 124 -11.18 5.49 -9.59
CA ALA A 124 -12.28 4.55 -9.74
C ALA A 124 -13.14 4.43 -8.46
N TYR A 125 -12.77 5.13 -7.38
CA TYR A 125 -13.54 5.13 -6.14
C TYR A 125 -14.70 6.11 -6.24
N GLU A 126 -15.92 5.64 -5.97
CA GLU A 126 -17.12 6.47 -5.98
C GLU A 126 -17.32 7.23 -4.66
N ASP A 127 -16.91 6.63 -3.54
CA ASP A 127 -17.06 7.22 -2.21
C ASP A 127 -15.90 6.88 -1.26
N TYR A 128 -15.90 7.50 -0.09
CA TYR A 128 -14.88 7.30 0.94
C TYR A 128 -15.09 6.05 1.80
N LYS A 129 -16.14 5.24 1.59
CA LYS A 129 -16.46 4.14 2.52
C LYS A 129 -15.30 3.16 2.64
N GLN A 130 -14.73 2.73 1.52
CA GLN A 130 -13.59 1.82 1.53
C GLN A 130 -12.36 2.47 2.17
N ILE A 131 -12.06 3.72 1.80
CA ILE A 131 -10.91 4.46 2.35
C ILE A 131 -11.01 4.53 3.87
N ASN A 132 -12.19 4.86 4.40
CA ASN A 132 -12.44 4.97 5.83
C ASN A 132 -12.33 3.62 6.55
N VAL A 133 -12.85 2.55 5.95
CA VAL A 133 -12.76 1.18 6.53
C VAL A 133 -11.31 0.72 6.67
N PHE A 134 -10.45 0.98 5.69
CA PHE A 134 -9.04 0.60 5.81
C PHE A 134 -8.25 1.57 6.71
N SER A 135 -8.56 2.86 6.64
CA SER A 135 -7.82 3.88 7.39
C SER A 135 -8.13 3.84 8.89
N SER A 136 -9.32 3.39 9.30
CA SER A 136 -9.67 3.24 10.72
C SER A 136 -8.80 2.24 11.48
N GLY A 137 -8.24 1.26 10.77
CA GLY A 137 -7.31 0.26 11.34
C GLY A 137 -5.86 0.74 11.44
N LEU A 138 -5.53 1.89 10.85
CA LEU A 138 -4.18 2.42 10.76
C LEU A 138 -3.73 3.08 12.08
N GLY A 139 -2.42 3.13 12.33
CA GLY A 139 -1.84 3.81 13.51
C GLY A 139 -1.52 2.89 14.69
N LYS A 140 -1.90 1.61 14.64
CA LYS A 140 -1.55 0.60 15.66
C LYS A 140 -0.11 0.08 15.52
N ILE A 141 0.51 0.28 14.37
CA ILE A 141 1.87 -0.17 14.05
C ILE A 141 2.78 1.05 13.87
N LYS A 142 4.01 0.95 14.35
CA LYS A 142 5.04 1.98 14.18
C LYS A 142 5.21 2.32 12.70
N HIS A 143 5.39 3.62 12.42
CA HIS A 143 5.55 4.15 11.06
C HIS A 143 4.37 3.91 10.11
N ALA A 144 3.16 3.78 10.66
CA ALA A 144 1.96 3.59 9.86
C ALA A 144 1.77 4.69 8.80
N ARG A 145 1.46 4.31 7.56
CA ARG A 145 1.36 5.23 6.42
C ARG A 145 0.34 4.78 5.37
N THR A 146 -0.14 5.73 4.58
CA THR A 146 -0.95 5.49 3.39
C THR A 146 -0.20 5.97 2.15
N TRP A 147 -0.38 5.23 1.06
CA TRP A 147 0.11 5.62 -0.25
C TRP A 147 -1.03 5.47 -1.25
N THR A 148 -1.45 6.57 -1.82
CA THR A 148 -2.44 6.57 -2.90
C THR A 148 -1.71 6.73 -4.23
N ILE A 149 -1.96 5.81 -5.16
CA ILE A 149 -1.52 5.94 -6.54
C ILE A 149 -2.75 5.94 -7.43
N THR A 150 -2.78 6.84 -8.41
CA THR A 150 -3.91 6.91 -9.35
C THR A 150 -3.49 7.50 -10.67
N THR A 151 -4.20 7.11 -11.71
CA THR A 151 -4.23 7.87 -12.97
C THR A 151 -5.31 8.94 -12.95
N ASN A 152 -5.22 9.89 -13.88
CA ASN A 152 -6.30 10.83 -14.12
C ASN A 152 -7.47 10.06 -14.76
N GLY A 153 -8.57 9.88 -14.03
CA GLY A 153 -9.77 9.21 -14.52
C GLY A 153 -10.76 10.17 -15.17
N VAL A 154 -11.86 9.60 -15.66
CA VAL A 154 -13.01 10.33 -16.22
C VAL A 154 -14.14 10.54 -15.22
N VAL A 155 -14.12 9.84 -14.08
CA VAL A 155 -15.08 10.00 -12.99
C VAL A 155 -14.88 11.36 -12.34
N ARG A 156 -15.97 12.13 -12.21
CA ARG A 156 -16.01 13.44 -11.57
C ARG A 156 -16.73 13.35 -10.22
N ASP A 157 -16.37 14.25 -9.31
CA ASP A 157 -16.92 14.40 -7.96
C ASP A 157 -16.65 13.23 -7.00
N GLY A 158 -15.64 12.41 -7.31
CA GLY A 158 -15.15 11.34 -6.42
C GLY A 158 -14.02 11.80 -5.48
N PRO A 159 -13.55 10.93 -4.56
CA PRO A 159 -12.44 11.21 -3.63
C PRO A 159 -11.15 11.75 -4.28
N LEU A 160 -10.93 11.43 -5.55
CA LEU A 160 -9.79 11.94 -6.30
C LEU A 160 -9.86 13.47 -6.48
N ASP A 161 -11.01 14.00 -6.85
CA ASP A 161 -11.15 15.43 -7.16
C ASP A 161 -10.94 16.30 -5.91
N GLU A 162 -11.42 15.84 -4.76
CA GLU A 162 -11.19 16.49 -3.46
C GLU A 162 -9.72 16.43 -3.03
N LYS A 163 -9.02 15.31 -3.26
CA LYS A 163 -7.58 15.22 -3.00
C LYS A 163 -6.77 16.13 -3.93
N ILE A 164 -7.18 16.30 -5.18
CA ILE A 164 -6.53 17.23 -6.13
C ILE A 164 -6.78 18.69 -5.71
N SER A 165 -8.01 19.04 -5.31
CA SER A 165 -8.34 20.41 -4.89
C SER A 165 -7.59 20.81 -3.61
N THR A 166 -7.54 19.93 -2.62
CA THR A 166 -6.83 20.16 -1.34
C THR A 166 -5.33 20.31 -1.56
N LYS A 167 -4.74 19.56 -2.50
CA LYS A 167 -3.31 19.65 -2.82
C LYS A 167 -2.93 20.84 -3.69
N ARG A 168 -3.86 21.47 -4.39
CA ARG A 168 -3.63 22.72 -5.14
C ARG A 168 -3.56 23.95 -4.24
N ALA A 169 -3.93 23.84 -2.97
CA ALA A 169 -3.97 24.94 -2.02
C ALA A 169 -2.63 25.19 -1.28
N PHE A 170 -1.55 24.48 -1.65
CA PHE A 170 -0.20 24.66 -1.10
C PHE A 170 0.85 24.76 -2.20
#